data_AF-A0A238WCK3-F1
#
_entry.id   AF-A0A238WCK3-F1
#
_cell.length_a   1.000
_cell.length_b   1.000
_cell.length_c   1.000
_cell.angle_alpha   90.00
_cell.angle_beta   90.00
_cell.angle_gamma   90.00
#
_symmetry.space_group_name_H-M   'P 1'
#
loop_
_entity.id
_entity.type
_entity.pdbx_description
1 polymer ?
#
loop_
_entity_poly.entity_id
_entity_poly.type
_entity_poly.pdbx_seq_one_letter_code
_entity_poly.pdbx_strand_id
1 'polypeptide(L)'
;MTDLAAGTAVQTPAGPAPTGRRGRRADDVPTLVERAREGDARSVARLISLVEDASPVLREVAAALAPHTGRAQVIGLTGSPGVGKSTSTTALVRALRAAGKRVGVLAVDPSSPFSGGALLGDRVRMQDHAGDPGVYIRSMASRGHLGGLAWSTPQALRVLDAAGCDVVLIETVGVGQSELEIASLADTTLVLVAPGMGDGIQAAKAGILEVADVFVVNKADRDGADQTVRDLRYMLSLGGRHSEGGHWRPPICKTVASRETDNGIDEVVAKIEAHRQWLESSGEGHRRRSERAAREIEAIALASLRERMGDVRGSAALGALADRVVAGESDPYRAADELLDQL
;
A
#
# COMPACT_ATOMS: atom_id res chain seq x y z
N MET A 1 56.12 -58.11 32.53
CA MET A 1 55.29 -59.32 32.31
C MET A 1 53.98 -59.00 33.00
N THR A 2 52.91 -58.57 32.34
CA THR A 2 52.18 -59.21 31.23
C THR A 2 51.31 -58.10 30.62
N ASP A 3 51.59 -57.68 29.39
CA ASP A 3 50.76 -57.98 28.19
C ASP A 3 49.38 -57.28 28.21
N LEU A 4 49.33 -56.08 27.63
CA LEU A 4 48.09 -55.36 27.30
C LEU A 4 47.78 -55.64 25.83
N ALA A 5 46.85 -56.57 25.63
CA ALA A 5 46.38 -57.02 24.34
C ALA A 5 45.76 -55.88 23.51
N ALA A 6 46.27 -55.74 22.28
CA ALA A 6 45.70 -54.93 21.23
C ALA A 6 44.39 -55.56 20.72
N GLY A 7 43.27 -54.87 20.92
CA GLY A 7 41.98 -55.15 20.31
C GLY A 7 41.68 -54.13 19.22
N THR A 8 41.94 -54.49 17.98
CA THR A 8 41.65 -53.69 16.78
C THR A 8 40.15 -53.69 16.52
N ALA A 9 39.43 -52.68 17.02
CA ALA A 9 38.01 -52.49 16.74
C ALA A 9 37.85 -51.86 15.34
N VAL A 10 37.32 -52.66 14.42
CA VAL A 10 36.88 -52.26 13.08
C VAL A 10 35.79 -51.18 13.22
N GLN A 11 36.08 -49.96 12.76
CA GLN A 11 35.07 -48.91 12.61
C GLN A 11 34.21 -49.23 11.39
N THR A 12 33.02 -49.78 11.63
CA THR A 12 31.96 -49.86 10.62
C THR A 12 31.47 -48.45 10.31
N PRO A 13 31.37 -48.02 9.04
CA PRO A 13 30.85 -46.69 8.71
C PRO A 13 29.38 -46.61 9.13
N ALA A 14 29.07 -45.55 9.89
CA ALA A 14 27.71 -45.23 10.30
C ALA A 14 26.81 -45.11 9.06
N GLY A 15 25.75 -45.92 9.02
CA GLY A 15 24.70 -45.81 8.00
C GLY A 15 24.06 -44.41 8.02
N PRO A 16 23.50 -43.96 6.89
CA PRO A 16 22.94 -42.62 6.78
C PRO A 16 21.89 -42.40 7.86
N ALA A 17 22.03 -41.29 8.58
CA ALA A 17 21.12 -40.89 9.65
C ALA A 17 19.67 -40.84 9.14
N PRO A 18 18.69 -41.26 9.97
CA PRO A 18 17.30 -41.28 9.57
C PRO A 18 16.84 -39.87 9.21
N THR A 19 16.38 -39.71 7.97
CA THR A 19 15.76 -38.49 7.45
C THR A 19 14.49 -38.20 8.25
N GLY A 20 14.62 -37.34 9.26
CA GLY A 20 13.59 -37.14 10.26
C GLY A 20 13.42 -35.69 10.68
N ARG A 21 12.93 -34.83 9.77
CA ARG A 21 11.90 -33.81 10.05
C ARG A 21 11.44 -33.13 8.76
N ARG A 22 10.42 -33.69 8.11
CA ARG A 22 9.54 -32.94 7.19
C ARG A 22 8.77 -31.90 8.02
N GLY A 23 9.32 -30.71 8.18
CA GLY A 23 8.71 -29.59 8.90
C GLY A 23 7.92 -28.69 7.97
N ARG A 24 6.58 -28.76 8.09
CA ARG A 24 5.51 -27.96 7.43
C ARG A 24 5.38 -28.12 5.91
N ARG A 25 4.23 -28.66 5.49
CA ARG A 25 3.72 -28.57 4.12
C ARG A 25 3.88 -27.13 3.63
N ALA A 26 4.37 -26.97 2.41
CA ALA A 26 4.23 -25.74 1.64
C ALA A 26 2.80 -25.23 1.80
N ASP A 27 2.65 -23.93 2.04
CA ASP A 27 1.36 -23.29 2.27
C ASP A 27 0.42 -23.66 1.12
N ASP A 28 -0.58 -24.51 1.39
CA ASP A 28 -1.63 -24.81 0.42
C ASP A 28 -2.45 -23.51 0.27
N VAL A 29 -2.16 -22.77 -0.80
CA VAL A 29 -2.69 -21.43 -1.03
C VAL A 29 -4.23 -21.43 -1.01
N PRO A 30 -4.94 -22.37 -1.67
CA PRO A 30 -6.39 -22.49 -1.53
C PRO A 30 -6.88 -22.56 -0.08
N THR A 31 -6.31 -23.46 0.74
CA THR A 31 -6.67 -23.57 2.17
C THR A 31 -6.38 -22.26 2.92
N LEU A 32 -5.27 -21.59 2.62
CA LEU A 32 -4.90 -20.34 3.27
C LEU A 32 -5.89 -19.21 2.93
N VAL A 33 -6.33 -19.12 1.66
CA VAL A 33 -7.34 -18.17 1.22
C VAL A 33 -8.70 -18.48 1.85
N GLU A 34 -9.12 -19.74 1.91
CA GLU A 34 -10.38 -20.13 2.55
C GLU A 34 -10.41 -19.71 4.03
N ARG A 35 -9.37 -20.02 4.80
CA ARG A 35 -9.28 -19.61 6.21
C ARG A 35 -9.24 -18.10 6.40
N ALA A 36 -8.54 -17.38 5.52
CA ALA A 36 -8.52 -15.92 5.57
C ALA A 36 -9.93 -15.33 5.36
N ARG A 37 -10.72 -15.91 4.45
CA ARG A 37 -12.13 -15.53 4.21
C ARG A 37 -13.04 -15.81 5.41
N GLU A 38 -12.75 -16.88 6.15
CA GLU A 38 -13.43 -17.21 7.42
C GLU A 38 -13.02 -16.30 8.59
N GLY A 39 -12.07 -15.38 8.37
CA GLY A 39 -11.62 -14.41 9.37
C GLY A 39 -10.42 -14.86 10.20
N ASP A 40 -9.71 -15.91 9.81
CA ASP A 40 -8.48 -16.31 10.50
C ASP A 40 -7.36 -15.28 10.28
N ALA A 41 -7.11 -14.45 11.30
CA ALA A 41 -6.13 -13.38 11.24
C ALA A 41 -4.69 -13.86 10.94
N ARG A 42 -4.35 -15.11 11.31
CA ARG A 42 -3.05 -15.71 11.01
C ARG A 42 -2.90 -16.00 9.52
N SER A 43 -3.95 -16.51 8.88
CA SER A 43 -3.98 -16.75 7.44
C SER A 43 -3.91 -15.45 6.65
N VAL A 44 -4.64 -14.41 7.09
CA VAL A 44 -4.51 -13.05 6.51
C VAL A 44 -3.08 -12.54 6.61
N ALA A 45 -2.47 -12.62 7.81
CA ALA A 45 -1.08 -12.20 8.01
C ALA A 45 -0.09 -12.99 7.15
N ARG A 46 -0.30 -14.30 7.01
CA ARG A 46 0.55 -15.16 6.18
C ARG A 46 0.45 -14.80 4.70
N LEU A 47 -0.76 -14.56 4.19
CA LEU A 47 -0.97 -14.11 2.81
C LEU A 47 -0.29 -12.77 2.54
N ILE A 48 -0.43 -11.81 3.46
CA ILE A 48 0.27 -10.52 3.33
C ILE A 48 1.78 -10.72 3.36
N SER A 49 2.31 -11.60 4.21
CA SER A 49 3.75 -11.92 4.18
C SER A 49 4.20 -12.55 2.86
N LEU A 50 3.42 -13.47 2.27
CA LEU A 50 3.74 -14.05 0.95
C LEU A 50 3.78 -12.98 -0.14
N VAL A 51 2.85 -12.03 -0.07
CA VAL A 51 2.80 -10.85 -0.95
C VAL A 51 4.00 -9.95 -0.73
N GLU A 52 4.32 -9.61 0.52
CA GLU A 52 5.47 -8.78 0.85
C GLU A 52 6.75 -9.45 0.34
N ASP A 53 6.99 -10.72 0.64
CA ASP A 53 8.23 -11.41 0.29
C ASP A 53 8.39 -11.74 -1.20
N ALA A 54 7.47 -11.29 -2.08
CA ALA A 54 7.45 -11.63 -3.50
C ALA A 54 7.54 -13.15 -3.72
N SER A 55 6.79 -13.92 -2.91
CA SER A 55 6.91 -15.37 -2.85
C SER A 55 6.75 -16.03 -4.23
N PRO A 56 7.45 -17.13 -4.54
CA PRO A 56 7.27 -17.84 -5.81
C PRO A 56 5.82 -18.28 -6.08
N VAL A 57 5.01 -18.47 -5.03
CA VAL A 57 3.59 -18.82 -5.14
C VAL A 57 2.65 -17.62 -5.30
N LEU A 58 3.18 -16.39 -5.47
CA LEU A 58 2.36 -15.18 -5.57
C LEU A 58 1.32 -15.23 -6.70
N ARG A 59 1.67 -15.83 -7.85
CA ARG A 59 0.73 -16.01 -8.96
C ARG A 59 -0.46 -16.90 -8.57
N GLU A 60 -0.20 -17.95 -7.79
CA GLU A 60 -1.23 -18.83 -7.25
C GLU A 60 -2.11 -18.10 -6.24
N VAL A 61 -1.49 -17.31 -5.34
CA VAL A 61 -2.20 -16.45 -4.39
C VAL A 61 -3.12 -15.47 -5.12
N ALA A 62 -2.63 -14.75 -6.12
CA ALA A 62 -3.42 -13.80 -6.90
C ALA A 62 -4.61 -14.48 -7.59
N ALA A 63 -4.38 -15.66 -8.20
CA ALA A 63 -5.44 -16.43 -8.86
C ALA A 63 -6.51 -16.92 -7.87
N ALA A 64 -6.11 -17.38 -6.69
CA ALA A 64 -7.02 -17.86 -5.65
C ALA A 64 -7.84 -16.72 -5.01
N LEU A 65 -7.26 -15.51 -4.90
CA LEU A 65 -7.95 -14.34 -4.37
C LEU A 65 -8.92 -13.71 -5.39
N ALA A 66 -8.62 -13.78 -6.69
CA ALA A 66 -9.35 -13.04 -7.73
C ALA A 66 -10.90 -13.15 -7.64
N PRO A 67 -11.52 -14.33 -7.43
CA PRO A 67 -12.98 -14.46 -7.32
C PRO A 67 -13.62 -13.77 -6.11
N HIS A 68 -12.80 -13.31 -5.17
CA HIS A 68 -13.22 -12.79 -3.87
C HIS A 68 -12.87 -11.31 -3.67
N THR A 69 -12.36 -10.63 -4.70
CA THR A 69 -11.97 -9.21 -4.65
C THR A 69 -12.95 -8.31 -5.42
N GLY A 70 -12.73 -7.00 -5.32
CA GLY A 70 -13.53 -5.94 -5.95
C GLY A 70 -14.67 -5.39 -5.09
N ARG A 71 -14.78 -5.79 -3.81
CA ARG A 71 -15.95 -5.50 -2.97
C ARG A 71 -15.67 -4.38 -1.97
N ALA A 72 -14.50 -4.40 -1.34
CA ALA A 72 -14.12 -3.41 -0.36
C ALA A 72 -14.09 -1.98 -0.96
N GLN A 73 -14.57 -1.00 -0.21
CA GLN A 73 -14.32 0.39 -0.50
C GLN A 73 -12.90 0.75 -0.04
N VAL A 74 -12.09 1.28 -0.95
CA VAL A 74 -10.72 1.70 -0.64
C VAL A 74 -10.67 3.18 -0.33
N ILE A 75 -10.19 3.55 0.85
CA ILE A 75 -10.08 4.94 1.29
C ILE A 75 -8.61 5.26 1.56
N GLY A 76 -8.08 6.23 0.82
CA GLY A 76 -6.72 6.73 1.01
C GLY A 76 -6.69 7.93 1.96
N LEU A 77 -5.74 7.98 2.88
CA LEU A 77 -5.51 9.14 3.74
C LEU A 77 -4.11 9.69 3.51
N THR A 78 -4.05 10.96 3.12
CA THR A 78 -2.79 11.67 2.89
C THR A 78 -2.80 13.07 3.48
N GLY A 79 -1.63 13.70 3.53
CA GLY A 79 -1.41 15.01 4.12
C GLY A 79 -0.06 15.10 4.81
N SER A 80 0.38 16.31 5.14
CA SER A 80 1.72 16.56 5.70
C SER A 80 1.97 15.83 7.04
N PRO A 81 3.24 15.66 7.47
CA PRO A 81 3.55 15.15 8.78
C PRO A 81 2.90 15.99 9.89
N GLY A 82 2.49 15.36 10.98
CA GLY A 82 1.92 16.07 12.14
C GLY A 82 0.49 16.58 11.97
N VAL A 83 -0.14 16.47 10.79
CA VAL A 83 -1.54 16.89 10.56
C VAL A 83 -2.57 16.06 11.36
N GLY A 84 -2.15 14.90 11.87
CA GLY A 84 -3.00 14.00 12.63
C GLY A 84 -3.66 12.91 11.79
N LYS A 85 -3.04 12.48 10.68
CA LYS A 85 -3.48 11.30 9.89
C LYS A 85 -3.73 10.11 10.78
N SER A 86 -2.75 9.77 11.61
CA SER A 86 -2.82 8.60 12.47
C SER A 86 -4.02 8.57 13.39
N THR A 87 -4.23 9.69 14.08
CA THR A 87 -5.38 9.89 14.96
C THR A 87 -6.70 9.87 14.20
N SER A 88 -6.73 10.44 12.99
CA SER A 88 -7.94 10.46 12.15
C SER A 88 -8.28 9.07 11.63
N THR A 89 -7.29 8.27 11.24
CA THR A 89 -7.46 6.87 10.86
C THR A 89 -8.05 6.07 12.01
N THR A 90 -7.51 6.18 13.24
CA THR A 90 -8.10 5.51 14.42
C THR A 90 -9.55 5.93 14.65
N ALA A 91 -9.85 7.22 14.56
CA ALA A 91 -11.22 7.71 14.75
C ALA A 91 -12.18 7.21 13.64
N LEU A 92 -11.72 7.14 12.39
CA LEU A 92 -12.49 6.54 11.29
C LEU A 92 -12.73 5.05 11.49
N VAL A 93 -11.73 4.28 11.95
CA VAL A 93 -11.91 2.87 12.29
C VAL A 93 -13.02 2.73 13.33
N ARG A 94 -12.99 3.52 14.42
CA ARG A 94 -14.04 3.49 15.45
C ARG A 94 -15.44 3.77 14.87
N ALA A 95 -15.58 4.81 14.05
CA ALA A 95 -16.86 5.16 13.44
C ALA A 95 -17.38 4.07 12.48
N LEU A 96 -16.50 3.51 11.64
CA LEU A 96 -16.85 2.42 10.73
C LEU A 96 -17.23 1.13 11.46
N ARG A 97 -16.51 0.82 12.55
CA ARG A 97 -16.84 -0.32 13.43
C ARG A 97 -18.16 -0.14 14.16
N ALA A 98 -18.47 1.07 14.63
CA ALA A 98 -19.78 1.39 15.21
C ALA A 98 -20.92 1.20 14.19
N ALA A 99 -20.64 1.41 12.90
CA ALA A 99 -21.56 1.12 11.80
C ALA A 99 -21.56 -0.37 11.36
N GLY A 100 -20.89 -1.25 12.10
CA GLY A 100 -20.85 -2.70 11.86
C GLY A 100 -19.92 -3.16 10.74
N LYS A 101 -19.10 -2.28 10.15
CA LYS A 101 -18.21 -2.60 9.02
C LYS A 101 -16.96 -3.33 9.46
N ARG A 102 -16.49 -4.34 8.72
CA ARG A 102 -15.15 -4.92 8.90
C ARG A 102 -14.11 -4.02 8.23
N VAL A 103 -13.05 -3.65 8.94
CA VAL A 103 -12.09 -2.61 8.51
C VAL A 103 -10.68 -3.18 8.43
N GLY A 104 -10.03 -3.01 7.27
CA GLY A 104 -8.61 -3.22 7.09
C GLY A 104 -7.85 -1.90 7.12
N VAL A 105 -6.64 -1.87 7.68
CA VAL A 105 -5.75 -0.70 7.66
C VAL A 105 -4.37 -1.13 7.16
N LEU A 106 -3.92 -0.51 6.07
CA LEU A 106 -2.56 -0.62 5.54
C LEU A 106 -1.83 0.70 5.79
N ALA A 107 -0.97 0.69 6.81
CA ALA A 107 -0.09 1.82 7.11
C ALA A 107 1.24 1.64 6.35
N VAL A 108 1.52 2.50 5.38
CA VAL A 108 2.71 2.39 4.53
C VAL A 108 3.80 3.34 5.03
N ASP A 109 4.86 2.74 5.56
CA ASP A 109 5.98 3.42 6.18
C ASP A 109 7.23 3.37 5.28
N PRO A 110 8.12 4.38 5.37
CA PRO A 110 9.49 4.26 4.89
C PRO A 110 10.15 3.01 5.43
N SER A 111 11.08 2.45 4.66
CA SER A 111 11.81 1.26 5.08
C SER A 111 12.84 1.60 6.15
N SER A 112 12.89 0.77 7.19
CA SER A 112 13.94 0.79 8.19
C SER A 112 15.28 0.49 7.53
N PRO A 113 16.31 1.35 7.71
CA PRO A 113 17.63 1.11 7.13
C PRO A 113 18.34 -0.10 7.77
N PHE A 114 17.85 -0.60 8.91
CA PHE A 114 18.45 -1.72 9.64
C PHE A 114 17.75 -3.05 9.39
N SER A 115 16.42 -3.07 9.36
CA SER A 115 15.63 -4.31 9.26
C SER A 115 14.97 -4.51 7.89
N GLY A 116 14.91 -3.49 7.04
CA GLY A 116 14.16 -3.50 5.78
C GLY A 116 12.63 -3.50 5.94
N GLY A 117 12.11 -3.64 7.17
CA GLY A 117 10.69 -3.56 7.51
C GLY A 117 10.21 -2.12 7.73
N ALA A 118 8.93 -1.95 8.11
CA ALA A 118 8.34 -0.64 8.35
C ALA A 118 9.08 0.10 9.49
N LEU A 119 9.50 1.35 9.24
CA LEU A 119 10.34 2.11 10.18
C LEU A 119 9.61 2.49 11.47
N LEU A 120 8.37 2.95 11.38
CA LEU A 120 7.64 3.45 12.53
C LEU A 120 6.82 2.37 13.22
N GLY A 121 6.31 1.39 12.46
CA GLY A 121 5.68 0.18 12.98
C GLY A 121 4.52 0.52 13.92
N ASP A 122 3.30 0.43 13.42
CA ASP A 122 2.10 1.10 13.95
C ASP A 122 1.55 0.54 15.29
N ARG A 123 2.41 0.43 16.30
CA ARG A 123 2.14 -0.21 17.60
C ARG A 123 1.04 0.49 18.38
N VAL A 124 0.95 1.81 18.28
CA VAL A 124 -0.06 2.59 19.01
C VAL A 124 -1.47 2.24 18.51
N ARG A 125 -1.68 2.12 17.20
CA ARG A 125 -3.00 1.75 16.65
C ARG A 125 -3.32 0.28 16.76
N MET A 126 -2.29 -0.57 16.63
CA MET A 126 -2.42 -1.98 16.92
C MET A 126 -2.86 -2.22 18.38
N GLN A 127 -2.49 -1.35 19.32
CA GLN A 127 -2.95 -1.42 20.70
C GLN A 127 -4.41 -0.96 20.87
N ASP A 128 -4.79 0.17 20.27
CA ASP A 128 -6.15 0.71 20.38
C ASP A 128 -7.25 -0.23 19.85
N HIS A 129 -6.89 -1.06 18.86
CA HIS A 129 -7.79 -2.05 18.26
C HIS A 129 -7.36 -3.49 18.53
N ALA A 130 -6.45 -3.71 19.49
CA ALA A 130 -6.00 -5.03 19.87
C ALA A 130 -7.18 -5.90 20.31
N GLY A 131 -7.52 -6.90 19.49
CA GLY A 131 -8.57 -7.88 19.82
C GLY A 131 -9.96 -7.61 19.25
N ASP A 132 -10.17 -6.55 18.45
CA ASP A 132 -11.40 -6.43 17.65
C ASP A 132 -11.33 -7.38 16.45
N PRO A 133 -12.13 -8.45 16.38
CA PRO A 133 -12.08 -9.43 15.29
C PRO A 133 -12.52 -8.85 13.94
N GLY A 134 -13.17 -7.68 13.93
CA GLY A 134 -13.55 -6.98 12.71
C GLY A 134 -12.55 -5.91 12.26
N VAL A 135 -11.39 -5.79 12.90
CA VAL A 135 -10.32 -4.86 12.50
C VAL A 135 -9.04 -5.64 12.19
N TYR A 136 -8.44 -5.33 11.04
CA TYR A 136 -7.13 -5.85 10.68
C TYR A 136 -6.17 -4.71 10.38
N ILE A 137 -5.02 -4.66 11.05
CA ILE A 137 -4.02 -3.58 10.87
C ILE A 137 -2.69 -4.20 10.47
N ARG A 138 -2.06 -3.65 9.44
CA ARG A 138 -0.72 -4.02 9.00
C ARG A 138 0.08 -2.77 8.66
N SER A 139 1.29 -2.68 9.20
CA SER A 139 2.32 -1.77 8.70
C SER A 139 3.15 -2.44 7.61
N MET A 140 3.32 -1.76 6.48
CA MET A 140 4.08 -2.23 5.32
C MET A 140 5.27 -1.31 5.07
N ALA A 141 6.39 -1.88 4.62
CA ALA A 141 7.57 -1.12 4.25
C ALA A 141 7.57 -0.80 2.75
N SER A 142 7.85 0.45 2.39
CA SER A 142 7.92 0.90 0.99
C SER A 142 9.03 0.25 0.14
N ARG A 143 10.02 -0.39 0.79
CA ARG A 143 11.19 -1.11 0.24
C ARG A 143 11.93 -0.42 -0.90
N GLY A 144 12.12 0.90 -0.78
CA GLY A 144 12.92 1.68 -1.73
C GLY A 144 12.24 1.91 -3.08
N HIS A 145 10.93 1.65 -3.19
CA HIS A 145 10.16 2.04 -4.38
C HIS A 145 10.11 3.56 -4.53
N LEU A 146 10.32 4.01 -5.77
CA LEU A 146 10.58 5.41 -6.14
C LEU A 146 9.41 6.39 -5.93
N GLY A 147 8.28 5.99 -5.34
CA GLY A 147 7.20 6.92 -5.02
C GLY A 147 6.51 6.75 -3.65
N GLY A 148 7.05 5.88 -2.78
CA GLY A 148 6.67 5.84 -1.37
C GLY A 148 5.70 4.73 -0.96
N LEU A 149 4.96 4.11 -1.89
CA LEU A 149 4.21 2.88 -1.65
C LEU A 149 5.00 1.64 -2.03
N ALA A 150 4.81 0.56 -1.26
CA ALA A 150 5.36 -0.74 -1.60
C ALA A 150 4.63 -1.30 -2.83
N TRP A 151 5.35 -1.94 -3.77
CA TRP A 151 4.74 -2.67 -4.90
C TRP A 151 3.69 -3.70 -4.45
N SER A 152 3.81 -4.18 -3.21
CA SER A 152 2.94 -5.16 -2.57
C SER A 152 1.62 -4.58 -2.07
N THR A 153 1.48 -3.25 -1.98
CA THR A 153 0.28 -2.60 -1.42
C THR A 153 -1.02 -3.00 -2.15
N PRO A 154 -1.10 -2.97 -3.50
CA PRO A 154 -2.31 -3.40 -4.22
C PRO A 154 -2.66 -4.87 -3.97
N GLN A 155 -1.65 -5.72 -3.79
CA GLN A 155 -1.84 -7.14 -3.53
C GLN A 155 -2.28 -7.40 -2.08
N ALA A 156 -1.72 -6.69 -1.10
CA ALA A 156 -2.17 -6.73 0.29
C ALA A 156 -3.62 -6.25 0.44
N LEU A 157 -4.01 -5.24 -0.35
CA LEU A 157 -5.39 -4.78 -0.42
C LEU A 157 -6.33 -5.90 -0.88
N ARG A 158 -5.98 -6.64 -1.94
CA ARG A 158 -6.74 -7.80 -2.41
C ARG A 158 -6.87 -8.90 -1.34
N VAL A 159 -5.84 -9.09 -0.51
CA VAL A 159 -5.92 -10.02 0.62
C VAL A 159 -6.98 -9.56 1.62
N LEU A 160 -7.00 -8.28 2.00
CA LEU A 160 -7.98 -7.74 2.96
C LEU A 160 -9.41 -7.74 2.42
N ASP A 161 -9.58 -7.38 1.15
CA ASP A 161 -10.87 -7.43 0.45
C ASP A 161 -11.41 -8.87 0.42
N ALA A 162 -10.58 -9.83 -0.01
CA ALA A 162 -10.94 -11.24 0.01
C ALA A 162 -11.23 -11.76 1.42
N ALA A 163 -10.51 -11.30 2.45
CA ALA A 163 -10.76 -11.64 3.86
C ALA A 163 -12.10 -11.09 4.40
N GLY A 164 -12.83 -10.32 3.60
CA GLY A 164 -14.17 -9.82 3.91
C GLY A 164 -14.16 -8.48 4.63
N CYS A 165 -13.11 -7.66 4.47
CA CYS A 165 -13.17 -6.25 4.87
C CYS A 165 -14.15 -5.49 3.98
N ASP A 166 -15.09 -4.75 4.58
CA ASP A 166 -15.99 -3.86 3.86
C ASP A 166 -15.26 -2.58 3.41
N VAL A 167 -14.30 -2.13 4.23
CA VAL A 167 -13.51 -0.91 4.01
C VAL A 167 -12.04 -1.21 4.24
N VAL A 168 -11.18 -0.74 3.34
CA VAL A 168 -9.72 -0.76 3.52
C VAL A 168 -9.20 0.67 3.54
N LEU A 169 -8.65 1.08 4.68
CA LEU A 169 -7.96 2.35 4.84
C LEU A 169 -6.48 2.18 4.47
N ILE A 170 -5.96 3.07 3.64
CA ILE A 170 -4.54 3.13 3.29
C ILE A 170 -4.02 4.50 3.70
N GLU A 171 -2.87 4.54 4.35
CA GLU A 171 -2.22 5.80 4.68
C GLU A 171 -0.71 5.70 4.50
N THR A 172 -0.06 6.85 4.34
CA THR A 172 1.40 6.96 4.27
C THR A 172 1.95 7.76 5.44
N VAL A 173 3.22 7.52 5.77
CA VAL A 173 3.99 8.47 6.56
C VAL A 173 4.35 9.61 5.62
N GLY A 174 3.68 10.76 5.79
CA GLY A 174 3.66 11.88 4.83
C GLY A 174 4.99 12.59 4.53
N VAL A 175 6.00 11.86 4.05
CA VAL A 175 7.28 12.37 3.55
C VAL A 175 7.43 11.92 2.08
N GLY A 176 7.58 12.86 1.15
CA GLY A 176 7.80 12.58 -0.29
C GLY A 176 6.51 12.55 -1.13
N GLN A 177 6.61 12.10 -2.39
CA GLN A 177 5.55 12.10 -3.43
C GLN A 177 4.43 11.04 -3.22
N SER A 178 4.15 10.66 -1.98
CA SER A 178 3.28 9.51 -1.69
C SER A 178 1.77 9.83 -1.84
N GLU A 179 1.41 11.11 -1.96
CA GLU A 179 0.02 11.57 -2.10
C GLU A 179 -0.64 11.06 -3.38
N LEU A 180 0.06 11.21 -4.52
CA LEU A 180 -0.45 10.78 -5.82
C LEU A 180 -0.61 9.27 -5.87
N GLU A 181 0.30 8.53 -5.23
CA GLU A 181 0.23 7.08 -5.22
C GLU A 181 -0.95 6.55 -4.42
N ILE A 182 -1.21 7.10 -3.22
CA ILE A 182 -2.41 6.79 -2.43
C ILE A 182 -3.66 7.03 -3.27
N ALA A 183 -3.75 8.21 -3.89
CA ALA A 183 -4.90 8.57 -4.71
C ALA A 183 -5.08 7.62 -5.89
N SER A 184 -3.97 7.15 -6.44
CA SER A 184 -3.98 6.21 -7.55
C SER A 184 -4.44 4.81 -7.17
N LEU A 185 -4.51 4.46 -5.87
CA LEU A 185 -4.99 3.18 -5.35
C LEU A 185 -6.38 3.26 -4.70
N ALA A 186 -6.80 4.43 -4.23
CA ALA A 186 -8.04 4.61 -3.51
C ALA A 186 -9.26 4.78 -4.43
N ASP A 187 -10.44 4.41 -3.93
CA ASP A 187 -11.71 4.85 -4.51
C ASP A 187 -12.01 6.30 -4.07
N THR A 188 -11.79 6.60 -2.78
CA THR A 188 -11.95 7.93 -2.18
C THR A 188 -10.65 8.36 -1.49
N THR A 189 -10.14 9.54 -1.80
CA THR A 189 -8.93 10.11 -1.18
C THR A 189 -9.28 11.24 -0.23
N LEU A 190 -8.89 11.07 1.04
CA LEU A 190 -8.96 12.08 2.08
C LEU A 190 -7.63 12.85 2.15
N VAL A 191 -7.68 14.15 1.91
CA VAL A 191 -6.54 15.04 2.12
C VAL A 191 -6.70 15.80 3.42
N LEU A 192 -5.85 15.47 4.39
CA LEU A 192 -5.84 16.11 5.70
C LEU A 192 -4.95 17.36 5.70
N VAL A 193 -5.49 18.44 6.26
CA VAL A 193 -4.80 19.72 6.46
C VAL A 193 -4.99 20.16 7.91
N ALA A 194 -4.03 20.91 8.48
CA ALA A 194 -4.13 21.47 9.81
C ALA A 194 -4.07 23.01 9.76
N PRO A 195 -4.73 23.72 10.70
CA PRO A 195 -4.66 25.17 10.79
C PRO A 195 -3.23 25.69 10.92
N GLY A 196 -2.97 26.88 10.37
CA GLY A 196 -1.67 27.55 10.47
C GLY A 196 -0.56 26.96 9.58
N MET A 197 -0.84 25.91 8.80
CA MET A 197 0.06 25.38 7.78
C MET A 197 0.03 26.25 6.51
N GLY A 198 0.14 27.58 6.62
CA GLY A 198 0.06 28.53 5.49
C GLY A 198 0.97 28.14 4.31
N ASP A 199 2.19 27.67 4.62
CA ASP A 199 3.13 27.13 3.63
C ASP A 199 2.76 25.72 3.15
N GLY A 200 2.07 24.91 3.96
CA GLY A 200 1.60 23.57 3.60
C GLY A 200 0.45 23.60 2.57
N ILE A 201 -0.40 24.63 2.62
CA ILE A 201 -1.45 24.87 1.62
C ILE A 201 -0.84 25.36 0.30
N GLN A 202 0.21 26.20 0.35
CA GLN A 202 0.95 26.62 -0.85
C GLN A 202 1.91 25.54 -1.39
N ALA A 203 2.47 24.68 -0.54
CA ALA A 203 3.24 23.51 -0.94
C ALA A 203 2.34 22.41 -1.52
N ALA A 204 1.06 22.38 -1.16
CA ALA A 204 0.01 21.57 -1.78
C ALA A 204 -0.39 22.03 -3.20
N LYS A 205 0.54 22.67 -3.92
CA LYS A 205 0.49 22.97 -5.37
C LYS A 205 -0.18 21.84 -6.15
N ALA A 206 -1.00 22.23 -7.13
CA ALA A 206 -1.59 21.45 -8.23
C ALA A 206 -1.91 19.97 -7.93
N GLY A 207 -0.91 19.10 -7.78
CA GLY A 207 -1.08 17.67 -7.55
C GLY A 207 -1.87 17.26 -6.30
N ILE A 208 -1.78 17.95 -5.15
CA ILE A 208 -2.51 17.52 -3.93
C ILE A 208 -3.99 17.94 -3.98
N LEU A 209 -4.27 19.14 -4.49
CA LEU A 209 -5.65 19.60 -4.63
C LEU A 209 -6.42 18.79 -5.67
N GLU A 210 -5.72 18.32 -6.71
CA GLU A 210 -6.31 17.53 -7.80
C GLU A 210 -6.70 16.10 -7.39
N VAL A 211 -6.06 15.54 -6.35
CA VAL A 211 -6.34 14.18 -5.90
C VAL A 211 -7.36 14.08 -4.78
N ALA A 212 -7.75 15.19 -4.17
CA ALA A 212 -8.66 15.17 -3.03
C ALA A 212 -10.10 14.89 -3.49
N ASP A 213 -10.69 13.80 -2.98
CA ASP A 213 -12.13 13.60 -3.09
C ASP A 213 -12.85 14.21 -1.86
N VAL A 214 -12.18 14.30 -0.71
CA VAL A 214 -12.65 15.01 0.50
C VAL A 214 -11.47 15.70 1.19
N PHE A 215 -11.63 16.96 1.56
CA PHE A 215 -10.70 17.67 2.42
C PHE A 215 -11.11 17.57 3.89
N VAL A 216 -10.15 17.32 4.76
CA VAL A 216 -10.35 17.23 6.20
C VAL A 216 -9.42 18.22 6.90
N VAL A 217 -9.99 19.32 7.39
CA VAL A 217 -9.27 20.29 8.23
C VAL A 217 -9.29 19.78 9.66
N ASN A 218 -8.26 19.02 10.02
CA ASN A 218 -8.13 18.43 11.35
C ASN A 218 -7.47 19.41 12.34
N LYS A 219 -7.69 19.19 13.64
CA LYS A 219 -7.32 20.11 14.72
C LYS A 219 -8.06 21.45 14.59
N ALA A 220 -9.34 21.36 14.21
CA ALA A 220 -10.22 22.52 14.02
C ALA A 220 -10.53 23.29 15.32
N ASP A 221 -10.10 22.78 16.47
CA ASP A 221 -10.05 23.45 17.76
C ASP A 221 -8.96 24.52 17.87
N ARG A 222 -8.03 24.58 16.91
CA ARG A 222 -6.95 25.58 16.87
C ARG A 222 -7.31 26.81 16.07
N ASP A 223 -6.69 27.93 16.45
CA ASP A 223 -6.80 29.20 15.73
C ASP A 223 -6.42 29.04 14.25
N GLY A 224 -7.13 29.76 13.38
CA GLY A 224 -6.91 29.73 11.93
C GLY A 224 -7.65 28.62 11.18
N ALA A 225 -8.39 27.73 11.85
CA ALA A 225 -9.13 26.66 11.18
C ALA A 225 -10.14 27.18 10.15
N ASP A 226 -10.93 28.19 10.51
CA ASP A 226 -11.89 28.79 9.57
C ASP A 226 -11.21 29.55 8.43
N GLN A 227 -10.01 30.09 8.66
CA GLN A 227 -9.21 30.70 7.59
C GLN A 227 -8.74 29.64 6.59
N THR A 228 -8.18 28.52 7.07
CA THR A 228 -7.79 27.38 6.24
C THR A 228 -8.95 26.86 5.39
N VAL A 229 -10.16 26.76 5.96
CA VAL A 229 -11.35 26.36 5.21
C VAL A 229 -11.69 27.38 4.12
N ARG A 230 -11.60 28.69 4.39
CA ARG A 230 -11.81 29.74 3.39
C ARG A 230 -10.79 29.67 2.26
N ASP A 231 -9.52 29.47 2.59
CA ASP A 231 -8.43 29.36 1.62
C ASP A 231 -8.62 28.16 0.71
N LEU A 232 -8.96 26.99 1.26
CA LEU A 232 -9.28 25.78 0.48
C LEU A 232 -10.47 26.01 -0.47
N ARG A 233 -11.55 26.65 0.00
CA ARG A 233 -12.71 26.98 -0.85
C ARG A 233 -12.32 27.90 -2.00
N TYR A 234 -11.47 28.90 -1.74
CA TYR A 234 -10.99 29.81 -2.76
C TYR A 234 -10.14 29.09 -3.80
N MET A 235 -9.21 28.22 -3.39
CA MET A 235 -8.41 27.46 -4.36
C MET A 235 -9.26 26.50 -5.19
N LEU A 236 -10.26 25.85 -4.60
CA LEU A 236 -11.17 24.97 -5.33
C LEU A 236 -12.04 25.73 -6.35
N SER A 237 -12.36 27.00 -6.09
CA SER A 237 -13.08 27.82 -7.08
C SER A 237 -12.19 28.26 -8.25
N LEU A 238 -10.87 28.34 -8.06
CA LEU A 238 -9.91 28.62 -9.13
C LEU A 238 -9.62 27.40 -10.01
N GLY A 239 -9.74 26.17 -9.48
CA GLY A 239 -9.28 24.93 -10.11
C GLY A 239 -10.02 24.46 -11.36
N GLY A 240 -11.09 25.13 -11.81
CA GLY A 240 -11.74 24.98 -13.13
C GLY A 240 -12.38 23.63 -13.51
N ARG A 241 -11.88 22.49 -13.02
CA ARG A 241 -12.34 21.13 -13.38
C ARG A 241 -13.63 20.71 -12.67
N HIS A 242 -14.06 21.48 -11.67
CA HIS A 242 -15.25 21.20 -10.85
C HIS A 242 -16.44 22.13 -11.17
N SER A 243 -16.26 23.06 -12.11
CA SER A 243 -17.30 24.04 -12.49
C SER A 243 -18.32 23.50 -13.49
N GLU A 244 -18.02 22.43 -14.22
CA GLU A 244 -18.94 21.80 -15.17
C GLU A 244 -19.93 20.85 -14.47
N GLY A 245 -21.20 20.87 -14.88
CA GLY A 245 -22.25 20.08 -14.23
C GLY A 245 -21.99 18.57 -14.34
N GLY A 246 -22.04 17.87 -13.21
CA GLY A 246 -21.85 16.41 -13.12
C GLY A 246 -20.55 15.96 -12.45
N HIS A 247 -19.56 16.85 -12.31
CA HIS A 247 -18.31 16.53 -11.60
C HIS A 247 -18.47 16.56 -10.08
N TRP A 248 -17.79 15.64 -9.40
CA TRP A 248 -17.68 15.66 -7.94
C TRP A 248 -16.95 16.92 -7.47
N ARG A 249 -17.55 17.62 -6.51
CA ARG A 249 -16.93 18.77 -5.83
C ARG A 249 -16.46 18.33 -4.46
N PRO A 250 -15.14 18.30 -4.20
CA PRO A 250 -14.62 17.83 -2.92
C PRO A 250 -15.17 18.67 -1.76
N PRO A 251 -15.91 18.08 -0.80
CA PRO A 251 -16.34 18.79 0.39
C PRO A 251 -15.16 19.03 1.33
N ILE A 252 -15.29 20.04 2.19
CA ILE A 252 -14.31 20.37 3.23
C ILE A 252 -14.99 20.17 4.59
N CYS A 253 -14.52 19.17 5.34
CA CYS A 253 -14.98 18.86 6.69
C CYS A 253 -14.00 19.39 7.73
N LYS A 254 -14.51 19.79 8.90
CA LYS A 254 -13.68 20.16 10.05
C LYS A 254 -13.69 19.02 11.07
N THR A 255 -12.52 18.64 11.59
CA THR A 255 -12.42 17.59 12.59
C THR A 255 -11.50 17.95 13.74
N VAL A 256 -11.73 17.31 14.88
CA VAL A 256 -10.81 17.27 16.00
C VAL A 256 -10.64 15.80 16.36
N ALA A 257 -9.90 15.06 15.54
CA ALA A 257 -9.85 13.59 15.58
C ALA A 257 -9.39 13.00 16.94
N SER A 258 -8.71 13.81 17.77
CA SER A 258 -8.30 13.41 19.12
C SER A 258 -9.44 13.41 20.15
N ARG A 259 -10.62 13.96 19.83
CA ARG A 259 -11.80 13.90 20.70
C ARG A 259 -12.55 12.59 20.49
N GLU A 260 -13.07 12.03 21.57
CA GLU A 260 -13.88 10.81 21.54
C GLU A 260 -15.28 11.05 20.95
N THR A 261 -15.88 12.21 21.23
CA THR A 261 -17.22 12.60 20.75
C THR A 261 -17.17 14.00 20.12
N ASP A 262 -18.17 14.32 19.28
CA ASP A 262 -18.28 15.61 18.58
C ASP A 262 -16.96 16.03 17.90
N ASN A 263 -16.35 15.06 17.20
CA ASN A 263 -15.03 15.18 16.60
C ASN A 263 -15.07 15.43 15.08
N GLY A 264 -16.28 15.49 14.49
CA GLY A 264 -16.51 15.73 13.06
C GLY A 264 -16.33 14.50 12.16
N ILE A 265 -15.95 13.33 12.69
CA ILE A 265 -15.68 12.13 11.88
C ILE A 265 -16.94 11.58 11.23
N ASP A 266 -18.10 11.67 11.89
CA ASP A 266 -19.38 11.22 11.31
C ASP A 266 -19.72 12.00 10.02
N GLU A 267 -19.40 13.30 9.98
CA GLU A 267 -19.54 14.10 8.76
C GLU A 267 -18.61 13.59 7.65
N VAL A 268 -17.36 13.28 7.99
CA VAL A 268 -16.39 12.72 7.03
C VAL A 268 -16.89 11.38 6.47
N VAL A 269 -17.39 10.48 7.32
CA VAL A 269 -17.98 9.20 6.89
C VAL A 269 -19.17 9.42 5.95
N ALA A 270 -20.04 10.38 6.27
CA ALA A 270 -21.16 10.72 5.39
C ALA A 270 -20.70 11.26 4.01
N LYS A 271 -19.62 12.04 3.96
CA LYS A 271 -19.05 12.52 2.69
C LYS A 271 -18.36 11.42 1.89
N ILE A 272 -17.69 10.48 2.55
CA ILE A 272 -17.11 9.28 1.92
C ILE A 272 -18.21 8.46 1.24
N GLU A 273 -19.32 8.26 1.94
CA GLU A 273 -20.47 7.51 1.44
C GLU A 273 -21.15 8.24 0.26
N ALA A 274 -21.31 9.55 0.35
CA ALA A 274 -21.81 10.35 -0.76
C ALA A 274 -20.91 10.26 -2.00
N HIS A 275 -19.57 10.25 -1.82
CA HIS A 275 -18.64 10.06 -2.93
C HIS A 275 -18.77 8.65 -3.53
N ARG A 276 -18.92 7.61 -2.71
CA ARG A 276 -19.16 6.23 -3.17
C ARG A 276 -20.38 6.14 -4.09
N GLN A 277 -21.50 6.73 -3.67
CA GLN A 277 -22.73 6.77 -4.46
C GLN A 277 -22.55 7.54 -5.77
N TRP A 278 -21.78 8.63 -5.76
CA TRP A 278 -21.43 9.36 -6.99
C TRP A 278 -20.55 8.51 -7.93
N LEU A 279 -19.54 7.80 -7.41
CA LEU A 279 -18.69 6.91 -8.22
C LEU A 279 -19.50 5.79 -8.90
N GLU A 280 -20.51 5.26 -8.21
CA GLU A 280 -21.41 4.22 -8.71
C GLU A 280 -22.36 4.76 -9.79
N SER A 281 -22.97 5.93 -9.56
CA SER A 281 -23.97 6.51 -10.46
C SER A 281 -23.37 7.22 -11.69
N SER A 282 -22.14 7.74 -11.59
CA SER A 282 -21.46 8.44 -12.69
C SER A 282 -20.68 7.53 -13.63
N GLY A 283 -20.39 6.29 -13.22
CA GLY A 283 -19.48 5.38 -13.93
C GLY A 283 -17.98 5.67 -13.70
N GLU A 284 -17.66 6.76 -13.00
CA GLU A 284 -16.28 7.16 -12.69
C GLU A 284 -15.55 6.09 -11.87
N GLY A 285 -16.23 5.41 -10.95
CA GLY A 285 -15.64 4.34 -10.16
C GLY A 285 -15.11 3.19 -11.03
N HIS A 286 -15.86 2.79 -12.05
CA HIS A 286 -15.44 1.75 -12.99
C HIS A 286 -14.24 2.20 -13.84
N ARG A 287 -14.26 3.45 -14.31
CA ARG A 287 -13.14 4.05 -15.07
C ARG A 287 -11.86 4.04 -14.24
N ARG A 288 -11.89 4.57 -13.01
CA ARG A 288 -10.73 4.61 -12.09
C ARG A 288 -10.21 3.21 -11.75
N ARG A 289 -11.09 2.22 -11.54
CA ARG A 289 -10.70 0.82 -11.28
C ARG A 289 -10.04 0.17 -12.50
N SER A 290 -10.56 0.42 -13.70
CA SER A 290 -9.99 -0.10 -14.95
C SER A 290 -8.61 0.49 -15.23
N GLU A 291 -8.42 1.79 -15.01
CA GLU A 291 -7.11 2.45 -15.16
C GLU A 291 -6.08 1.94 -14.16
N ARG A 292 -6.49 1.64 -12.92
CA ARG A 292 -5.64 0.97 -11.92
C ARG A 292 -5.20 -0.41 -12.42
N ALA A 293 -6.15 -1.23 -12.87
CA ALA A 293 -5.86 -2.57 -13.36
C ALA A 293 -4.94 -2.54 -14.59
N ALA A 294 -5.17 -1.62 -15.52
CA ALA A 294 -4.33 -1.45 -16.71
C ALA A 294 -2.88 -1.10 -16.34
N ARG A 295 -2.67 -0.11 -15.46
CA ARG A 295 -1.33 0.26 -14.97
C ARG A 295 -0.62 -0.90 -14.28
N GLU A 296 -1.35 -1.70 -13.50
CA GLU A 296 -0.77 -2.86 -12.82
C GLU A 296 -0.40 -3.99 -13.80
N ILE A 297 -1.26 -4.29 -14.78
CA ILE A 297 -0.96 -5.27 -15.84
C ILE A 297 0.29 -4.84 -16.61
N GLU A 298 0.38 -3.57 -17.00
CA GLU A 298 1.53 -3.01 -17.69
C GLU A 298 2.81 -3.17 -16.85
N ALA A 299 2.77 -2.80 -15.56
CA ALA A 299 3.91 -2.93 -14.66
C ALA A 299 4.38 -4.39 -14.53
N ILE A 300 3.45 -5.35 -14.38
CA ILE A 300 3.76 -6.78 -14.29
C ILE A 300 4.35 -7.29 -15.61
N ALA A 301 3.80 -6.88 -16.76
CA ALA A 301 4.27 -7.28 -18.07
C ALA A 301 5.71 -6.78 -18.33
N LEU A 302 5.97 -5.50 -18.06
CA LEU A 302 7.31 -4.90 -18.21
C LEU A 302 8.33 -5.53 -17.25
N ALA A 303 7.95 -5.81 -16.01
CA ALA A 303 8.81 -6.51 -15.06
C ALA A 303 9.13 -7.95 -15.53
N SER A 304 8.13 -8.68 -16.03
CA SER A 304 8.30 -10.03 -16.57
C SER A 304 9.19 -10.04 -17.82
N LEU A 305 9.05 -9.04 -18.70
CA LEU A 305 9.91 -8.89 -19.87
C LEU A 305 11.37 -8.67 -19.45
N ARG A 306 11.59 -7.75 -18.50
CA ARG A 306 12.92 -7.47 -17.94
C ARG A 306 13.57 -8.70 -17.32
N GLU A 307 12.80 -9.52 -16.61
CA GLU A 307 13.28 -10.78 -16.03
C GLU A 307 13.69 -11.79 -17.12
N ARG A 308 12.89 -11.91 -18.20
CA ARG A 308 13.18 -12.79 -19.34
C ARG A 308 14.40 -12.34 -20.14
N MET A 309 14.64 -11.03 -20.24
CA MET A 309 15.85 -10.46 -20.84
C MET A 309 17.12 -10.74 -20.01
N GLY A 310 16.97 -11.12 -18.74
CA GLY A 310 18.09 -11.43 -17.86
C GLY A 310 18.90 -10.21 -17.42
N ASP A 311 20.11 -10.45 -16.88
CA ASP A 311 21.01 -9.37 -16.48
C ASP A 311 21.76 -8.80 -17.68
N VAL A 312 21.11 -7.85 -18.36
CA VAL A 312 21.73 -7.06 -19.42
C VAL A 312 22.93 -6.26 -18.91
N ARG A 313 22.95 -5.87 -17.61
CA ARG A 313 24.01 -5.06 -17.00
C ARG A 313 25.32 -5.81 -16.80
N GLY A 314 25.26 -7.12 -16.61
CA GLY A 314 26.41 -8.00 -16.52
C GLY A 314 26.93 -8.50 -17.88
N SER A 315 26.25 -8.16 -18.98
CA SER A 315 26.66 -8.63 -20.31
C SER A 315 27.91 -7.87 -20.80
N ALA A 316 28.89 -8.62 -21.31
CA ALA A 316 30.07 -8.03 -21.96
C ALA A 316 29.68 -7.11 -23.14
N ALA A 317 28.52 -7.41 -23.78
CA ALA A 317 27.93 -6.59 -24.84
C ALA A 317 27.55 -5.19 -24.36
N LEU A 318 26.88 -5.03 -23.21
CA LEU A 318 26.52 -3.71 -22.70
C LEU A 318 27.75 -2.87 -22.37
N GLY A 319 28.79 -3.48 -21.78
CA GLY A 319 30.05 -2.80 -21.47
C GLY A 319 30.71 -2.21 -22.73
N ALA A 320 30.86 -3.03 -23.77
CA ALA A 320 31.45 -2.60 -25.04
C ALA A 320 30.63 -1.50 -25.74
N LEU A 321 29.29 -1.59 -25.67
CA LEU A 321 28.40 -0.57 -26.23
C LEU A 321 28.48 0.75 -25.45
N ALA A 322 28.58 0.69 -24.11
CA ALA A 322 28.77 1.86 -23.27
C ALA A 322 30.12 2.56 -23.57
N ASP A 323 31.20 1.81 -23.74
CA ASP A 323 32.52 2.35 -24.09
C ASP A 323 32.50 3.08 -25.43
N ARG A 324 31.81 2.53 -26.45
CA ARG A 324 31.59 3.20 -27.74
C ARG A 324 30.83 4.52 -27.62
N VAL A 325 29.82 4.59 -26.74
CA VAL A 325 29.08 5.82 -26.49
C VAL A 325 29.99 6.87 -25.81
N VAL A 326 30.78 6.46 -24.82
CA VAL A 326 31.74 7.35 -24.13
C VAL A 326 32.82 7.86 -25.09
N ALA A 327 33.30 7.02 -26.00
CA ALA A 327 34.26 7.38 -27.04
C ALA A 327 33.67 8.27 -28.15
N GLY A 328 32.35 8.45 -28.21
CA GLY A 328 31.66 9.21 -29.25
C GLY A 328 31.54 8.45 -30.59
N GLU A 329 31.76 7.14 -30.60
CA GLU A 329 31.66 6.27 -31.78
C GLU A 329 30.22 5.78 -32.03
N SER A 330 29.34 5.93 -31.03
CA SER A 330 27.90 5.64 -31.10
C SER A 330 27.13 6.60 -30.20
N ASP A 331 25.81 6.64 -30.35
CA ASP A 331 24.91 7.30 -29.40
C ASP A 331 24.12 6.25 -28.58
N PRO A 332 23.51 6.65 -27.44
CA PRO A 332 22.76 5.74 -26.58
C PRO A 332 21.56 5.04 -27.24
N TYR A 333 20.90 5.64 -28.23
CA TYR A 333 19.75 5.02 -28.90
C TYR A 333 20.23 3.90 -29.82
N ARG A 334 21.23 4.19 -30.66
CA ARG A 334 21.82 3.17 -31.53
C ARG A 334 22.42 2.01 -30.74
N ALA A 335 23.12 2.30 -29.65
CA ALA A 335 23.65 1.28 -28.75
C ALA A 335 22.54 0.43 -28.11
N ALA A 336 21.39 1.03 -27.77
CA ALA A 336 20.24 0.30 -27.25
C ALA A 336 19.60 -0.59 -28.32
N ASP A 337 19.44 -0.12 -29.56
CA ASP A 337 18.93 -0.93 -30.68
C ASP A 337 19.84 -2.15 -30.93
N GLU A 338 21.16 -1.93 -31.00
CA GLU A 338 22.15 -3.01 -31.17
C GLU A 338 22.12 -4.04 -30.03
N LEU A 339 21.79 -3.60 -28.81
CA LEU A 339 21.65 -4.47 -27.64
C LEU A 339 20.35 -5.27 -27.67
N LEU A 340 19.26 -4.66 -28.13
CA LEU A 340 17.96 -5.32 -28.28
C LEU A 340 18.00 -6.40 -29.38
N ASP A 341 18.71 -6.15 -30.48
CA ASP A 341 18.91 -7.13 -31.56
C ASP A 341 19.67 -8.40 -31.11
N GLN A 342 20.34 -8.36 -29.95
CA GLN A 342 21.13 -9.47 -29.40
C GLN A 342 20.37 -10.30 -28.34
N LEU A 343 19.15 -9.89 -27.95
CA LEU A 343 18.31 -10.54 -26.93
C LEU A 343 17.27 -11.47 -27.54
#